data_AF-A0A2E2Y5P4-F1
#
_entry.id   AF-A0A2E2Y5P4-F1
#
_cell.length_a   1.000
_cell.length_b   1.000
_cell.length_c   1.000
_cell.angle_alpha   90.00
_cell.angle_beta   90.00
_cell.angle_gamma   90.00
#
_symmetry.space_group_name_H-M   'P 1'
#
loop_
_entity.id
_entity.type
_entity.pdbx_description
1 polymer ?
#
loop_
_entity_poly.entity_id
_entity_poly.type
_entity_poly.pdbx_seq_one_letter_code
_entity_poly.pdbx_strand_id
1 'polypeptide(L)'
;MMLSIILIAAQAIALYFLLDFLTGLVHWWMDRYGKEDMPIVGKAIIEINTWHHENPRKMTTRSYWYLCKSGWAGVSLMWIAAYAVTGELTWQWWFVGILGANANIVHRWAHEFNDERPKFVTLLQRFRILQRPKDHARHHTKPETRSYCTFTPWLNPVLDRIRFWFTVEAALAIIGFKTTERIH
;
A
#
# COMPACT_ATOMS: atom_id res chain seq x y z
N MET A 1 9.78 -28.94 16.53
CA MET A 1 8.39 -28.66 16.10
C MET A 1 7.87 -27.31 16.64
N MET A 2 7.77 -27.10 17.96
CA MET A 2 7.26 -25.84 18.54
C MET A 2 8.09 -24.60 18.15
N LEU A 3 9.43 -24.67 18.24
CA LEU A 3 10.32 -23.57 17.84
C LEU A 3 10.12 -23.19 16.35
N SER A 4 9.97 -24.18 15.47
CA SER A 4 9.73 -23.97 14.04
C SER A 4 8.40 -23.24 13.79
N ILE A 5 7.34 -23.58 14.51
CA ILE A 5 6.04 -22.90 14.42
C ILE A 5 6.16 -21.44 14.85
N ILE A 6 6.84 -21.18 15.97
CA ILE A 6 7.06 -19.81 16.47
C ILE A 6 7.84 -18.98 15.44
N LEU A 7 8.89 -19.55 14.84
CA LEU A 7 9.69 -18.87 13.82
C LEU A 7 8.87 -18.56 12.56
N ILE A 8 8.06 -19.50 12.07
CA ILE A 8 7.18 -19.27 10.91
C ILE A 8 6.16 -18.17 11.22
N ALA A 9 5.55 -18.19 12.41
CA ALA A 9 4.62 -17.16 12.83
C ALA A 9 5.29 -15.77 12.92
N ALA A 10 6.50 -15.70 13.50
CA ALA A 10 7.27 -14.47 13.57
C ALA A 10 7.62 -13.93 12.16
N GLN A 11 8.02 -14.82 11.23
CA GLN A 11 8.27 -14.46 9.84
C GLN A 11 7.01 -13.94 9.16
N ALA A 12 5.87 -14.61 9.32
CA ALA A 12 4.61 -14.18 8.72
C ALA A 12 4.20 -12.78 9.23
N ILE A 13 4.33 -12.53 10.54
CA ILE A 13 4.04 -11.21 11.13
C ILE A 13 5.00 -10.15 10.58
N ALA A 14 6.30 -10.44 10.53
CA ALA A 14 7.30 -9.51 9.99
C ALA A 14 7.03 -9.19 8.51
N LEU A 15 6.69 -10.19 7.71
CA LEU A 15 6.33 -10.02 6.30
C LEU A 15 5.02 -9.25 6.12
N TYR A 16 4.06 -9.41 7.04
CA TYR A 16 2.81 -8.65 7.02
C TYR A 16 3.04 -7.15 7.27
N PHE A 17 3.93 -6.82 8.20
CA PHE A 17 4.37 -5.44 8.40
C PHE A 17 5.24 -4.93 7.25
N LEU A 18 6.13 -5.75 6.71
CA LEU A 18 6.92 -5.38 5.53
C LEU A 18 5.98 -5.05 4.36
N LEU A 19 4.98 -5.88 4.10
CA LEU A 19 3.95 -5.62 3.11
C LEU A 19 3.26 -4.28 3.35
N ASP A 20 2.80 -4.03 4.57
CA ASP A 20 2.12 -2.78 4.92
C ASP A 20 3.03 -1.55 4.68
N PHE A 21 4.31 -1.67 5.05
CA PHE A 21 5.32 -0.66 4.75
C PHE A 21 5.50 -0.45 3.24
N LEU A 22 5.59 -1.53 2.44
CA LEU A 22 5.71 -1.46 0.98
C LEU A 22 4.49 -0.79 0.34
N THR A 23 3.26 -1.05 0.85
CA THR A 23 2.08 -0.32 0.38
C THR A 23 2.21 1.17 0.64
N GLY A 24 2.72 1.55 1.82
CA GLY A 24 2.97 2.95 2.16
C GLY A 24 4.06 3.59 1.31
N LEU A 25 5.13 2.86 1.01
CA LEU A 25 6.23 3.35 0.18
C LEU A 25 5.75 3.66 -1.25
N VAL A 26 4.98 2.75 -1.85
CA VAL A 26 4.40 2.96 -3.18
C VAL A 26 3.42 4.13 -3.14
N HIS A 27 2.53 4.19 -2.15
CA HIS A 27 1.53 5.25 -2.01
C HIS A 27 2.17 6.63 -1.82
N TRP A 28 3.11 6.76 -0.88
CA TRP A 28 3.90 7.97 -0.69
C TRP A 28 4.62 8.39 -1.98
N TRP A 29 5.23 7.44 -2.70
CA TRP A 29 5.90 7.78 -3.96
C TRP A 29 4.92 8.31 -5.02
N MET A 30 3.75 7.67 -5.16
CA MET A 30 2.70 8.12 -6.10
C MET A 30 2.25 9.54 -5.78
N ASP A 31 2.04 9.84 -4.50
CA ASP A 31 1.49 11.10 -4.02
C ASP A 31 2.48 12.24 -4.12
N ARG A 32 3.75 11.95 -3.83
CA ARG A 32 4.77 12.98 -3.62
C ARG A 32 5.66 13.17 -4.82
N TYR A 33 5.82 12.18 -5.69
CA TYR A 33 6.71 12.24 -6.87
C TYR A 33 6.04 11.85 -8.18
N GLY A 34 4.89 11.17 -8.11
CA GLY A 34 4.14 10.77 -9.30
C GLY A 34 3.68 11.96 -10.14
N LYS A 35 3.81 11.82 -11.46
CA LYS A 35 3.23 12.73 -12.45
C LYS A 35 2.44 11.95 -13.51
N GLU A 36 1.32 12.49 -13.96
CA GLU A 36 0.44 11.82 -14.93
C GLU A 36 1.06 11.70 -16.32
N ASP A 37 2.05 12.54 -16.63
CA ASP A 37 2.82 12.52 -17.87
C ASP A 37 3.95 11.47 -17.88
N MET A 38 4.17 10.74 -16.77
CA MET A 38 5.14 9.64 -16.75
C MET A 38 4.76 8.54 -17.75
N PRO A 39 5.67 8.09 -18.62
CA PRO A 39 5.34 7.29 -19.81
C PRO A 39 4.77 5.90 -19.50
N ILE A 40 5.16 5.29 -18.38
CA ILE A 40 4.78 3.91 -18.03
C ILE A 40 3.67 3.90 -16.98
N VAL A 41 3.83 4.70 -15.94
CA VAL A 41 3.02 4.66 -14.71
C VAL A 41 2.01 5.80 -14.61
N GLY A 42 2.16 6.86 -15.42
CA GLY A 42 1.35 8.06 -15.37
C GLY A 42 -0.14 7.75 -15.45
N LYS A 43 -0.61 7.28 -16.62
CA LYS A 43 -2.03 6.91 -16.81
C LYS A 43 -2.45 5.63 -16.08
N ALA A 44 -1.51 4.70 -15.90
CA ALA A 44 -1.82 3.36 -15.38
C ALA A 44 -1.93 3.29 -13.86
N ILE A 45 -1.32 4.23 -13.14
CA ILE A 45 -1.17 4.21 -11.68
C ILE A 45 -1.44 5.60 -11.11
N ILE A 46 -0.71 6.60 -11.59
CA ILE A 46 -0.67 7.94 -10.99
C ILE A 46 -2.01 8.66 -11.19
N GLU A 47 -2.58 8.68 -12.40
CA GLU A 47 -3.90 9.25 -12.72
C GLU A 47 -5.03 8.61 -11.89
N ILE A 48 -4.99 7.28 -11.74
CA ILE A 48 -5.95 6.54 -10.89
C ILE A 48 -5.88 7.03 -9.43
N ASN A 49 -4.65 7.24 -8.93
CA ASN A 49 -4.43 7.75 -7.59
C ASN A 49 -4.97 9.18 -7.41
N THR A 50 -4.78 10.09 -8.37
CA THR A 50 -5.37 11.45 -8.23
C THR A 50 -6.87 11.45 -8.22
N TRP A 51 -7.51 10.72 -9.13
CA TRP A 51 -8.97 10.64 -9.12
C TRP A 51 -9.50 10.04 -7.82
N HIS A 52 -8.70 9.18 -7.19
CA HIS A 52 -9.00 8.65 -5.89
C HIS A 52 -8.92 9.75 -4.80
N HIS A 53 -7.89 10.59 -4.77
CA HIS A 53 -7.83 11.69 -3.79
C HIS A 53 -8.90 12.77 -4.02
N GLU A 54 -9.22 13.08 -5.28
CA GLU A 54 -10.31 14.01 -5.62
C GLU A 54 -11.69 13.48 -5.22
N ASN A 55 -11.92 12.17 -5.37
CA ASN A 55 -13.15 11.50 -5.00
C ASN A 55 -12.86 10.10 -4.43
N PRO A 56 -12.64 9.98 -3.10
CA PRO A 56 -12.17 8.75 -2.46
C PRO A 56 -12.99 7.51 -2.81
N ARG A 57 -14.31 7.66 -2.86
CA ARG A 57 -15.23 6.55 -3.15
C ARG A 57 -15.26 6.13 -4.61
N LYS A 58 -14.70 6.90 -5.56
CA LYS A 58 -14.63 6.50 -6.97
C LYS A 58 -13.91 5.16 -7.16
N MET A 59 -12.97 4.83 -6.27
CA MET A 59 -12.28 3.54 -6.23
C MET A 59 -13.24 2.34 -6.04
N THR A 60 -14.33 2.50 -5.28
CA THR A 60 -15.27 1.40 -4.97
C THR A 60 -16.09 0.95 -6.17
N THR A 61 -16.19 1.79 -7.20
CA THR A 61 -16.92 1.51 -8.45
C THR A 61 -16.10 0.75 -9.48
N ARG A 62 -14.82 0.48 -9.21
CA ARG A 62 -13.89 -0.11 -10.17
C ARG A 62 -13.85 -1.64 -10.07
N SER A 63 -13.60 -2.29 -11.21
CA SER A 63 -13.42 -3.73 -11.27
C SER A 63 -12.13 -4.15 -10.57
N TYR A 64 -12.06 -5.43 -10.16
CA TYR A 64 -10.85 -6.03 -9.58
C TYR A 64 -9.62 -5.78 -10.45
N TRP A 65 -9.71 -6.09 -11.76
CA TRP A 65 -8.57 -5.95 -12.66
C TRP A 65 -8.14 -4.50 -12.84
N TYR A 66 -9.08 -3.55 -12.84
CA TYR A 66 -8.73 -2.14 -12.92
C TYR A 66 -7.85 -1.71 -11.75
N LEU A 67 -8.15 -2.20 -10.54
CA LEU A 67 -7.42 -1.87 -9.32
C LEU A 67 -6.13 -2.68 -9.15
N CYS A 68 -6.11 -3.95 -9.57
CA CYS A 68 -5.02 -4.87 -9.20
C CYS A 68 -4.01 -5.14 -10.33
N LYS A 69 -4.28 -4.77 -11.59
CA LYS A 69 -3.39 -5.07 -12.73
C LYS A 69 -1.94 -4.62 -12.52
N SER A 70 -1.75 -3.41 -12.01
CA SER A 70 -0.42 -2.84 -11.78
C SER A 70 0.28 -3.51 -10.61
N GLY A 71 -0.48 -3.91 -9.57
CA GLY A 71 0.04 -4.71 -8.46
C GLY A 71 0.52 -6.09 -8.92
N TRP A 72 -0.28 -6.79 -9.72
CA TRP A 72 0.11 -8.07 -10.32
C TRP A 72 1.30 -7.95 -11.26
N ALA A 73 1.38 -6.89 -12.07
CA ALA A 73 2.54 -6.64 -12.93
C ALA A 73 3.82 -6.44 -12.10
N GLY A 74 3.76 -5.60 -11.05
CA GLY A 74 4.90 -5.38 -10.15
C GLY A 74 5.33 -6.64 -9.40
N VAL A 75 4.37 -7.42 -8.87
CA VAL A 75 4.65 -8.69 -8.18
C VAL A 75 5.22 -9.74 -9.13
N SER A 76 4.74 -9.79 -10.39
CA SER A 76 5.28 -10.72 -11.40
C SER A 76 6.75 -10.41 -11.69
N LEU A 77 7.11 -9.13 -11.85
CA LEU A 77 8.50 -8.70 -12.02
C LEU A 77 9.36 -9.03 -10.79
N MET A 78 8.83 -8.81 -9.59
CA MET A 78 9.50 -9.17 -8.33
C MET A 78 9.78 -10.68 -8.25
N TRP A 79 8.81 -11.53 -8.59
CA TRP A 79 8.98 -12.99 -8.59
C TRP A 79 9.97 -13.46 -9.66
N ILE A 80 9.93 -12.89 -10.87
CA ILE A 80 10.92 -13.21 -11.90
C ILE A 80 12.33 -12.87 -11.41
N ALA A 81 12.52 -11.68 -10.82
CA ALA A 81 13.82 -11.27 -10.29
C ALA A 81 14.27 -12.17 -9.12
N ALA A 82 13.38 -12.50 -8.19
CA ALA A 82 13.68 -13.39 -7.07
C ALA A 82 14.09 -14.79 -7.56
N TYR A 83 13.35 -15.36 -8.51
CA TYR A 83 13.66 -16.65 -9.09
C TYR A 83 14.98 -16.63 -9.87
N ALA A 84 15.24 -15.57 -10.64
CA ALA A 84 16.49 -15.44 -11.40
C ALA A 84 17.73 -15.39 -10.49
N VAL A 85 17.62 -14.83 -9.28
CA VAL A 85 18.73 -14.72 -8.32
C VAL A 85 18.89 -15.97 -7.47
N THR A 86 17.79 -16.60 -7.05
CA THR A 86 17.81 -17.66 -6.02
C THR A 86 17.51 -19.06 -6.55
N GLY A 87 16.93 -19.17 -7.75
CA GLY A 87 16.46 -20.42 -8.35
C GLY A 87 15.15 -20.95 -7.78
N GLU A 88 14.52 -20.27 -6.81
CA GLU A 88 13.27 -20.69 -6.20
C GLU A 88 12.38 -19.53 -5.73
N LEU A 89 11.08 -19.80 -5.59
CA LEU A 89 10.13 -18.90 -4.93
C LEU A 89 9.67 -19.53 -3.63
N THR A 90 10.29 -19.11 -2.54
CA THR A 90 9.93 -19.53 -1.18
C THR A 90 8.53 -19.05 -0.79
N TRP A 91 7.96 -19.64 0.28
CA TRP A 91 6.64 -19.24 0.76
C TRP A 91 6.55 -17.76 1.15
N GLN A 92 7.67 -17.14 1.55
CA GLN A 92 7.73 -15.72 1.89
C GLN A 92 7.45 -14.83 0.66
N TRP A 93 8.01 -15.19 -0.51
CA TRP A 93 7.74 -14.50 -1.78
C TRP A 93 6.28 -14.63 -2.20
N TRP A 94 5.71 -15.83 -2.04
CA TRP A 94 4.29 -16.06 -2.30
C TRP A 94 3.40 -15.26 -1.35
N PHE A 95 3.72 -15.27 -0.05
CA PHE A 95 2.96 -14.55 0.97
C PHE A 95 2.90 -13.04 0.71
N VAL A 96 4.05 -12.40 0.50
CA VAL A 96 4.11 -10.96 0.20
C VAL A 96 3.53 -10.66 -1.18
N GLY A 97 3.84 -11.47 -2.19
CA GLY A 97 3.39 -11.25 -3.56
C GLY A 97 1.86 -11.34 -3.71
N ILE A 98 1.25 -12.40 -3.18
CA ILE A 98 -0.21 -12.58 -3.28
C ILE A 98 -0.94 -11.45 -2.55
N LEU A 99 -0.54 -11.13 -1.31
CA LEU A 99 -1.19 -10.07 -0.55
C LEU A 99 -0.93 -8.70 -1.18
N GLY A 100 0.30 -8.43 -1.62
CA GLY A 100 0.69 -7.17 -2.28
C GLY A 100 -0.04 -6.90 -3.59
N ALA A 101 -0.20 -7.92 -4.44
CA ALA A 101 -0.98 -7.80 -5.68
C ALA A 101 -2.45 -7.45 -5.42
N ASN A 102 -2.96 -7.73 -4.21
CA ASN A 102 -4.33 -7.46 -3.78
C ASN A 102 -4.45 -6.29 -2.79
N ALA A 103 -3.37 -5.52 -2.54
CA ALA A 103 -3.39 -4.41 -1.59
C ALA A 103 -4.46 -3.36 -1.92
N ASN A 104 -4.72 -3.11 -3.21
CA ASN A 104 -5.76 -2.17 -3.63
C ASN A 104 -7.19 -2.64 -3.30
N ILE A 105 -7.42 -3.93 -3.07
CA ILE A 105 -8.72 -4.40 -2.56
C ILE A 105 -8.89 -4.04 -1.09
N VAL A 106 -7.83 -4.17 -0.29
CA VAL A 106 -7.83 -3.72 1.11
C VAL A 106 -8.01 -2.21 1.19
N HIS A 107 -7.32 -1.46 0.34
CA HIS A 107 -7.49 -0.01 0.21
C HIS A 107 -8.93 0.35 -0.20
N ARG A 108 -9.51 -0.32 -1.19
CA ARG A 108 -10.92 -0.14 -1.58
C ARG A 108 -11.87 -0.37 -0.40
N TRP A 109 -11.67 -1.42 0.39
CA TRP A 109 -12.48 -1.70 1.57
C TRP A 109 -12.38 -0.60 2.65
N ALA A 110 -11.33 0.23 2.64
CA ALA A 110 -11.22 1.39 3.51
C ALA A 110 -12.10 2.58 3.04
N HIS A 111 -12.60 2.56 1.80
CA HIS A 111 -13.52 3.58 1.24
C HIS A 111 -14.99 3.13 1.15
N GLU A 112 -15.27 1.88 1.50
CA GLU A 112 -16.62 1.30 1.53
C GLU A 112 -17.30 1.48 2.88
N PHE A 113 -18.63 1.59 2.87
CA PHE A 113 -19.44 1.44 4.07
C PHE A 113 -19.48 -0.02 4.55
N ASN A 114 -20.01 -0.24 5.76
CA ASN A 114 -20.03 -1.59 6.37
C ASN A 114 -20.89 -2.59 5.58
N ASP A 115 -21.93 -2.10 4.90
CA ASP A 115 -22.91 -2.85 4.11
C ASP A 115 -22.49 -3.04 2.64
N GLU A 116 -21.45 -2.33 2.19
CA GLU A 116 -20.90 -2.42 0.83
C GLU A 116 -19.79 -3.47 0.69
N ARG A 117 -19.24 -3.96 1.81
CA ARG A 117 -18.16 -4.95 1.85
C ARG A 117 -18.57 -6.24 2.55
N PRO A 118 -17.88 -7.37 2.29
CA PRO A 118 -18.19 -8.63 2.97
C PRO A 118 -18.10 -8.50 4.50
N LYS A 119 -19.05 -9.12 5.22
CA LYS A 119 -19.13 -9.04 6.69
C LYS A 119 -17.83 -9.46 7.39
N PHE A 120 -17.12 -10.46 6.85
CA PHE A 120 -15.85 -10.90 7.40
C PHE A 120 -14.75 -9.83 7.26
N VAL A 121 -14.76 -9.00 6.21
CA VAL A 121 -13.81 -7.88 6.06
C VAL A 121 -14.07 -6.85 7.15
N THR A 122 -15.33 -6.51 7.42
CA THR A 122 -15.71 -5.63 8.53
C THR A 122 -15.20 -6.19 9.87
N LEU A 123 -15.24 -7.51 10.07
CA LEU A 123 -14.69 -8.16 11.25
C LEU A 123 -13.15 -8.03 11.32
N LEU A 124 -12.44 -8.31 10.22
CA LEU A 124 -10.98 -8.16 10.14
C LEU A 124 -10.53 -6.72 10.40
N GLN A 125 -11.26 -5.73 9.86
CA GLN A 125 -11.02 -4.32 10.14
C GLN A 125 -11.29 -3.98 11.61
N ARG A 126 -12.35 -4.50 12.23
CA ARG A 126 -12.61 -4.30 13.67
C ARG A 126 -11.47 -4.84 14.53
N PHE A 127 -10.94 -6.01 14.19
CA PHE A 127 -9.76 -6.61 14.84
C PHE A 127 -8.42 -5.99 14.44
N ARG A 128 -8.42 -4.95 13.59
CA ARG A 128 -7.21 -4.25 13.12
C ARG A 128 -6.25 -5.18 12.35
N ILE A 129 -6.77 -6.25 11.77
CA ILE A 129 -5.99 -7.11 10.86
C ILE A 129 -5.84 -6.37 9.53
N LEU A 130 -6.93 -5.77 9.03
CA LEU A 130 -6.93 -4.91 7.84
C LEU A 130 -7.10 -3.44 8.19
N GLN A 131 -6.60 -2.57 7.30
CA GLN A 131 -6.76 -1.12 7.36
C GLN A 131 -8.24 -0.73 7.48
N ARG A 132 -8.56 0.16 8.42
CA ARG A 132 -9.95 0.60 8.66
C ARG A 132 -10.22 1.93 7.94
N PRO A 133 -11.49 2.19 7.56
CA PRO A 133 -11.88 3.46 6.97
C PRO A 133 -11.41 4.69 7.75
N LYS A 134 -11.60 4.69 9.07
CA LYS A 134 -11.21 5.81 9.94
C LYS A 134 -9.71 6.06 10.03
N ASP A 135 -8.88 5.04 9.83
CA ASP A 135 -7.42 5.21 9.89
C ASP A 135 -6.92 5.77 8.57
N HIS A 136 -7.44 5.24 7.46
CA HIS A 136 -7.09 5.71 6.14
C HIS A 136 -7.68 7.11 5.84
N ALA A 137 -8.81 7.49 6.42
CA ALA A 137 -9.33 8.87 6.31
C ALA A 137 -8.33 9.94 6.81
N ARG A 138 -7.39 9.59 7.69
CA ARG A 138 -6.33 10.51 8.17
C ARG A 138 -5.35 10.90 7.07
N HIS A 139 -5.18 10.02 6.08
CA HIS A 139 -4.34 10.23 4.93
C HIS A 139 -4.99 11.25 3.97
N HIS A 140 -6.29 11.10 3.71
CA HIS A 140 -7.13 12.08 2.96
C HIS A 140 -7.37 13.41 3.69
N THR A 141 -6.73 13.64 4.84
CA THR A 141 -6.82 14.92 5.53
C THR A 141 -5.69 15.83 5.05
N LYS A 142 -6.05 16.96 4.43
CA LYS A 142 -5.09 17.99 4.00
C LYS A 142 -4.09 18.34 5.12
N PRO A 143 -2.78 18.46 4.82
CA PRO A 143 -2.16 18.48 3.49
C PRO A 143 -1.81 17.10 2.89
N GLU A 144 -2.40 16.00 3.39
CA GLU A 144 -2.22 14.64 2.83
C GLU A 144 -0.77 14.12 2.84
N THR A 145 -0.02 14.51 3.87
CA THR A 145 1.41 14.20 4.01
C THR A 145 1.72 13.04 4.97
N ARG A 146 0.74 12.18 5.28
CA ARG A 146 0.86 11.16 6.35
C ARG A 146 0.00 9.93 6.11
N SER A 147 0.20 8.92 6.95
CA SER A 147 -0.64 7.72 7.00
C SER A 147 -0.73 6.94 5.67
N TYR A 148 0.38 6.85 4.94
CA TYR A 148 0.43 6.26 3.60
C TYR A 148 0.21 4.74 3.54
N CYS A 149 0.54 3.97 4.59
CA CYS A 149 0.33 2.52 4.58
C CYS A 149 -1.16 2.20 4.46
N THR A 150 -1.54 1.30 3.56
CA THR A 150 -2.95 1.02 3.22
C THR A 150 -3.41 -0.39 3.60
N PHE A 151 -2.53 -1.24 4.13
CA PHE A 151 -2.86 -2.64 4.39
C PHE A 151 -3.30 -2.88 5.84
N THR A 152 -2.64 -2.27 6.82
CA THR A 152 -2.93 -2.42 8.25
C THR A 152 -2.88 -1.07 8.99
N PRO A 153 -3.60 -0.92 10.12
CA PRO A 153 -3.66 0.36 10.83
C PRO A 153 -2.48 0.59 11.79
N TRP A 154 -1.45 -0.27 11.77
CA TRP A 154 -0.45 -0.34 12.83
C TRP A 154 0.82 0.47 12.54
N LEU A 155 1.30 0.49 11.29
CA LEU A 155 2.56 1.18 10.97
C LEU A 155 2.41 2.69 10.91
N ASN A 156 1.29 3.19 10.38
CA ASN A 156 1.07 4.62 10.23
C ASN A 156 1.27 5.42 11.53
N PRO A 157 0.69 5.04 12.69
CA PRO A 157 0.97 5.72 13.96
C PRO A 157 2.45 5.78 14.36
N VAL A 158 3.25 4.79 13.99
CA VAL A 158 4.69 4.74 14.29
C VAL A 158 5.46 5.64 13.32
N LEU A 159 5.23 5.46 12.02
CA LEU A 159 5.91 6.21 10.95
C LEU A 159 5.60 7.71 11.03
N ASP A 160 4.34 8.07 11.31
CA ASP A 160 3.92 9.46 11.47
C ASP A 160 4.57 10.10 12.71
N ARG A 161 4.67 9.36 13.82
CA ARG A 161 5.30 9.85 15.07
C ARG A 161 6.77 10.17 14.87
N ILE A 162 7.51 9.33 14.15
CA ILE A 162 8.93 9.55 13.86
C ILE A 162 9.15 10.46 12.64
N ARG A 163 8.07 11.02 12.06
CA ARG A 163 8.12 11.86 10.85
C ARG A 163 8.89 11.19 9.71
N PHE A 164 8.69 9.88 9.52
CA PHE A 164 9.46 9.07 8.58
C PHE A 164 9.42 9.67 7.16
N TRP A 165 8.22 9.88 6.63
CA TRP A 165 8.00 10.40 5.28
C TRP A 165 8.61 11.78 5.05
N PHE A 166 8.41 12.69 6.01
CA PHE A 166 9.01 14.02 5.98
C PHE A 166 10.55 13.96 5.98
N THR A 167 11.13 13.07 6.78
CA THR A 167 12.58 12.90 6.85
C THR A 167 13.16 12.39 5.53
N VAL A 168 12.48 11.42 4.91
CA VAL A 168 12.86 10.92 3.59
C VAL A 168 12.73 12.01 2.52
N GLU A 169 11.64 12.77 2.50
CA GLU A 169 11.47 13.91 1.58
C GLU A 169 12.57 14.96 1.75
N ALA A 170 12.91 15.32 3.00
CA ALA A 170 13.97 16.27 3.28
C ALA A 170 15.35 15.76 2.79
N ALA A 171 15.65 14.48 3.00
CA ALA A 171 16.88 13.87 2.51
C ALA A 171 16.95 13.84 0.98
N LEU A 172 15.84 13.49 0.31
CA LEU A 172 15.74 13.49 -1.14
C LEU A 172 15.85 14.90 -1.74
N ALA A 173 15.30 15.91 -1.07
CA ALA A 173 15.40 17.30 -1.49
C ALA A 173 16.84 17.81 -1.49
N ILE A 174 17.68 17.39 -0.54
CA ILE A 174 19.11 17.74 -0.47
C ILE A 174 19.86 17.27 -1.73
N ILE A 175 19.50 16.10 -2.26
CA ILE A 175 20.11 15.54 -3.47
C ILE A 175 19.33 15.86 -4.76
N GLY A 176 18.42 16.83 -4.70
CA GLY A 176 17.75 17.41 -5.88
C GLY A 176 16.40 16.79 -6.26
N PHE A 177 15.91 15.78 -5.54
CA PHE A 177 14.59 15.20 -5.78
C PHE A 177 13.52 15.94 -4.99
N LYS A 178 12.76 16.81 -5.68
CA LYS A 178 11.68 17.61 -5.07
C LYS A 178 10.32 16.96 -5.29
N THR A 179 9.42 17.15 -4.32
CA THR A 179 8.04 16.68 -4.41
C THR A 179 7.25 17.47 -5.47
N THR A 180 6.20 16.85 -6.00
CA THR A 180 5.22 17.51 -6.87
C THR A 180 4.17 18.24 -6.04
N GLU A 181 3.58 19.30 -6.56
CA GLU A 181 2.49 20.05 -5.89
C GLU A 181 1.10 19.45 -6.18
N ARG A 182 1.02 18.14 -6.48
CA ARG A 182 -0.17 17.55 -7.11
C ARG A 182 -1.39 17.44 -6.19
N ILE A 183 -1.15 17.32 -4.89
CA ILE A 183 -2.19 17.09 -3.89
C ILE A 183 -2.32 18.39 -3.07
N HIS A 184 -3.36 19.18 -3.38
CA HIS A 184 -3.68 20.47 -2.76
C HIS A 184 -4.81 20.35 -1.75
#